data_AF-A0A847NXE9-F1
#
_entry.id   AF-A0A847NXE9-F1
#
_cell.length_a   1.000
_cell.length_b   1.000
_cell.length_c   1.000
_cell.angle_alpha   90.00
_cell.angle_beta   90.00
_cell.angle_gamma   90.00
#
_symmetry.space_group_name_H-M   'P 1'
#
loop_
_entity.id
_entity.type
_entity.pdbx_description
1 polymer ?
#
loop_
_entity_poly.entity_id
_entity_poly.type
_entity_poly.pdbx_seq_one_letter_code
_entity_poly.pdbx_strand_id
1 'polypeptide(L)'
;MAIDIKRLIRFSDDEAARLMIFYSEAEREILTELNRALLTPNEKAYLETMHHNVGVILQDLETGSKTWCGEAIPRVYMQGGAFADEQIRQLGEKVLTGFGAIHQQAVQVLADNAFQRLQDVVQVIGRREADIYRTMALESIRGSVAGYQTWQDAAARFRESLAERGITGFVDKSNREWNMSTYADMVARTSTMESHLQGTANRLLEHGLDLVQISTHSDPCEKCEPWQGQVVSLTGKTPDYPTMAEAKDAGLWHPNCRHSFGAYIPELN
;
A
#
# COMPACT_ATOMS: atom_id res chain seq x y z
N MET A 1 -14.61 -18.18 -22.56
CA MET A 1 -15.10 -16.78 -22.67
C MET A 1 -14.25 -15.95 -21.72
N ALA A 2 -13.56 -14.91 -22.21
CA ALA A 2 -12.47 -14.29 -21.45
C ALA A 2 -12.99 -13.59 -20.18
N ILE A 3 -12.43 -14.01 -19.04
CA ILE A 3 -12.60 -13.42 -17.72
C ILE A 3 -12.42 -11.89 -17.82
N ASP A 4 -13.36 -11.09 -17.29
CA ASP A 4 -13.24 -9.62 -17.29
C ASP A 4 -12.29 -9.12 -16.18
N ILE A 5 -11.05 -9.62 -16.25
CA ILE A 5 -9.92 -9.24 -15.40
C ILE A 5 -9.68 -7.71 -15.49
N LYS A 6 -9.97 -7.11 -16.65
CA LYS A 6 -9.79 -5.68 -16.91
C LYS A 6 -10.64 -4.81 -16.00
N ARG A 7 -11.90 -5.19 -15.74
CA ARG A 7 -12.77 -4.44 -14.83
C ARG A 7 -12.29 -4.47 -13.38
N LEU A 8 -11.78 -5.60 -12.91
CA LEU A 8 -11.25 -5.77 -11.55
C LEU A 8 -9.94 -5.00 -11.34
N ILE A 9 -9.05 -5.04 -12.34
CA ILE A 9 -7.82 -4.23 -12.35
C ILE A 9 -8.17 -2.74 -12.28
N ARG A 10 -9.13 -2.28 -13.08
CA ARG A 10 -9.56 -0.87 -13.08
C ARG A 10 -10.10 -0.43 -11.72
N PHE A 11 -10.92 -1.24 -11.07
CA PHE A 11 -11.45 -0.91 -9.75
C PHE A 11 -10.33 -0.75 -8.70
N SER A 12 -9.37 -1.68 -8.70
CA SER A 12 -8.21 -1.62 -7.81
C SER A 12 -7.31 -0.42 -8.12
N ASP A 13 -7.15 -0.08 -9.40
CA ASP A 13 -6.43 1.11 -9.85
C ASP A 13 -7.11 2.41 -9.38
N ASP A 14 -8.45 2.46 -9.37
CA ASP A 14 -9.20 3.64 -8.89
C ASP A 14 -9.03 3.84 -7.37
N GLU A 15 -9.11 2.77 -6.57
CA GLU A 15 -8.86 2.86 -5.11
C GLU A 15 -7.40 3.24 -4.79
N ALA A 16 -6.45 2.76 -5.59
CA ALA A 16 -5.04 3.14 -5.47
C ALA A 16 -4.81 4.61 -5.84
N ALA A 17 -5.43 5.09 -6.92
CA ALA A 17 -5.35 6.49 -7.32
C ALA A 17 -5.90 7.42 -6.23
N ARG A 18 -7.00 7.04 -5.57
CA ARG A 18 -7.58 7.83 -4.45
C ARG A 18 -6.56 8.02 -3.32
N LEU A 19 -5.89 6.94 -2.88
CA LEU A 19 -4.91 7.03 -1.80
C LEU A 19 -3.64 7.78 -2.23
N MET A 20 -3.17 7.54 -3.46
CA MET A 20 -2.02 8.23 -4.04
C MET A 20 -2.22 9.75 -4.08
N ILE A 21 -3.39 10.22 -4.52
CA ILE A 21 -3.72 11.65 -4.58
C ILE A 21 -3.71 12.25 -3.16
N PHE A 22 -4.35 11.57 -2.21
CA PHE A 22 -4.39 12.02 -0.81
C PHE A 22 -2.99 12.18 -0.20
N TYR A 23 -2.11 11.19 -0.42
CA TYR A 23 -0.72 11.26 0.04
C TYR A 23 0.10 12.32 -0.71
N SER A 24 -0.18 12.57 -2.00
CA SER A 24 0.49 13.60 -2.79
C SER A 24 0.10 15.02 -2.35
N GLU A 25 -1.14 15.23 -1.93
CA GLU A 25 -1.60 16.49 -1.33
C GLU A 25 -0.92 16.75 0.00
N ALA A 26 -0.96 15.77 0.92
CA ALA A 26 -0.30 15.88 2.22
C ALA A 26 1.22 16.10 2.09
N GLU A 27 1.86 15.40 1.15
CA GLU A 27 3.26 15.61 0.81
C GLU A 27 3.54 17.07 0.48
N ARG A 28 2.77 17.68 -0.45
CA ARG A 28 2.92 19.09 -0.86
C ARG A 28 2.70 20.07 0.28
N GLU A 29 1.74 19.82 1.16
CA GLU A 29 1.46 20.67 2.32
C GLU A 29 2.60 20.64 3.34
N ILE A 30 3.13 19.45 3.64
CA ILE A 30 4.30 19.29 4.51
C ILE A 30 5.51 20.05 3.93
N LEU A 31 5.74 19.99 2.61
CA LEU A 31 6.83 20.75 1.97
C LEU A 31 6.68 22.25 2.22
N THR A 32 5.44 22.73 2.11
CA THR A 32 5.12 24.15 2.19
C THR A 32 5.38 24.67 3.60
N GLU A 33 4.96 23.92 4.63
CA GLU A 33 5.20 24.28 6.03
C GLU A 33 6.69 24.26 6.38
N LEU A 34 7.43 23.22 5.95
CA LEU A 34 8.87 23.13 6.18
C LEU A 34 9.64 24.27 5.50
N ASN A 35 9.35 24.54 4.23
CA ASN A 35 10.02 25.63 3.51
C ASN A 35 9.72 27.00 4.11
N ARG A 36 8.46 27.26 4.51
CA ARG A 36 8.08 28.51 5.18
C ARG A 36 8.89 28.72 6.46
N ALA A 37 9.03 27.68 7.29
CA ALA A 37 9.78 27.76 8.53
C ALA A 37 11.29 27.96 8.32
N LEU A 38 11.87 27.29 7.32
CA LEU A 38 13.31 27.35 7.03
C LEU A 38 13.73 28.63 6.29
N LEU A 39 12.81 29.33 5.63
CA LEU A 39 13.09 30.59 4.92
C LEU A 39 12.89 31.83 5.80
N THR A 40 12.11 31.72 6.88
CA THR A 40 11.81 32.84 7.77
C THR A 40 12.95 33.04 8.78
N PRO A 41 13.47 34.27 8.99
CA PRO A 41 14.58 34.50 9.92
C PRO A 41 14.24 34.03 11.34
N ASN A 42 15.06 33.15 11.92
CA ASN A 42 15.11 32.67 13.33
C ASN A 42 13.94 33.05 14.28
N GLU A 43 12.71 32.79 13.88
CA GLU A 43 11.52 33.14 14.64
C GLU A 43 10.87 31.87 15.18
N LYS A 44 10.97 31.69 16.50
CA LYS A 44 10.46 30.52 17.22
C LYS A 44 8.99 30.23 16.91
N ALA A 45 8.16 31.27 16.77
CA ALA A 45 6.73 31.13 16.47
C ALA A 45 6.46 30.41 15.14
N TYR A 46 7.29 30.63 14.12
CA TYR A 46 7.15 29.94 12.83
C TYR A 46 7.55 28.47 12.91
N LEU A 47 8.57 28.13 13.71
CA LEU A 47 8.95 26.73 13.96
C LEU A 47 7.86 25.98 14.73
N GLU A 48 7.28 26.62 15.76
CA GLU A 48 6.16 26.05 16.52
C GLU A 48 4.91 25.84 15.65
N THR A 49 4.61 26.81 14.77
CA THR A 49 3.50 26.72 13.81
C THR A 49 3.71 25.58 12.80
N MET A 50 4.91 25.48 12.24
CA MET A 50 5.25 24.38 11.31
C MET A 50 5.12 23.02 11.98
N HIS A 51 5.66 22.86 13.18
CA HIS A 51 5.57 21.60 13.93
C HIS A 51 4.13 21.20 14.19
N HIS A 52 3.29 22.16 14.61
CA HIS A 52 1.87 21.93 14.80
C HIS A 52 1.15 21.52 13.51
N ASN A 53 1.34 22.28 12.43
CA ASN A 53 0.66 22.05 11.16
C ASN A 53 1.06 20.70 10.54
N VAL A 54 2.35 20.36 10.55
CA VAL A 54 2.79 19.04 10.08
C VAL A 54 2.21 17.92 10.95
N GLY A 55 2.14 18.10 12.26
CA GLY A 55 1.47 17.16 13.17
C GLY A 55 0.01 16.90 12.80
N VAL A 56 -0.75 17.95 12.46
CA VAL A 56 -2.14 17.83 11.99
C VAL A 56 -2.21 17.04 10.68
N ILE A 57 -1.37 17.37 9.68
CA ILE A 57 -1.35 16.65 8.39
C ILE A 57 -1.03 15.17 8.58
N LEU A 58 -0.10 14.83 9.47
CA LEU A 58 0.25 13.43 9.78
C LEU A 58 -0.91 12.69 10.47
N GLN A 59 -1.66 13.36 11.35
CA GLN A 59 -2.84 12.80 11.98
C GLN A 59 -3.99 12.58 10.96
N ASP A 60 -4.15 13.50 10.02
CA ASP A 60 -5.12 13.38 8.93
C ASP A 60 -4.74 12.21 8.01
N LEU A 61 -3.46 12.04 7.70
CA LEU A 61 -2.96 10.89 6.95
C LEU A 61 -3.25 9.57 7.66
N GLU A 62 -3.03 9.49 8.97
CA GLU A 62 -3.33 8.27 9.74
C GLU A 62 -4.84 7.97 9.74
N THR A 63 -5.68 8.98 9.96
CA THR A 63 -7.13 8.85 9.97
C THR A 63 -7.68 8.47 8.59
N GLY A 64 -7.21 9.14 7.54
CA GLY A 64 -7.57 8.87 6.16
C GLY A 64 -7.11 7.49 5.70
N SER A 65 -5.90 7.07 6.09
CA SER A 65 -5.38 5.72 5.82
C SER A 65 -6.22 4.63 6.47
N LYS A 66 -6.61 4.84 7.74
CA LYS A 66 -7.49 3.91 8.46
C LYS A 66 -8.86 3.81 7.79
N THR A 67 -9.42 4.95 7.39
CA THR A 67 -10.69 5.00 6.66
C THR A 67 -10.61 4.27 5.33
N TRP A 68 -9.58 4.56 4.54
CA TRP A 68 -9.35 3.90 3.25
C TRP A 68 -9.20 2.39 3.44
N CYS A 69 -8.41 1.92 4.41
CA CYS A 69 -8.26 0.49 4.69
C CYS A 69 -9.59 -0.15 5.10
N GLY A 70 -10.37 0.51 5.96
CA GLY A 70 -11.68 0.03 6.41
C GLY A 70 -12.77 0.01 5.32
N GLU A 71 -12.58 0.72 4.21
CA GLU A 71 -13.54 0.79 3.11
C GLU A 71 -13.10 -0.05 1.90
N ALA A 72 -11.88 0.19 1.41
CA ALA A 72 -11.37 -0.38 0.17
C ALA A 72 -11.09 -1.88 0.32
N ILE A 73 -10.47 -2.30 1.43
CA ILE A 73 -10.08 -3.70 1.65
C ILE A 73 -11.29 -4.62 1.73
N PRO A 74 -12.33 -4.37 2.57
CA PRO A 74 -13.52 -5.21 2.58
C PRO A 74 -14.23 -5.22 1.22
N ARG A 75 -14.30 -4.07 0.54
CA ARG A 75 -14.98 -3.93 -0.74
C ARG A 75 -14.30 -4.76 -1.83
N VAL A 76 -12.99 -4.65 -1.97
CA VAL A 76 -12.21 -5.42 -2.96
C VAL A 76 -12.21 -6.91 -2.63
N TYR A 77 -12.12 -7.26 -1.35
CA TYR A 77 -12.24 -8.65 -0.90
C TYR A 77 -13.59 -9.26 -1.30
N MET A 78 -14.69 -8.54 -1.08
CA MET A 78 -16.03 -8.99 -1.50
C MET A 78 -16.15 -9.11 -3.02
N GLN A 79 -15.48 -8.26 -3.80
CA GLN A 79 -15.41 -8.42 -5.25
C GLN A 79 -14.68 -9.71 -5.66
N GLY A 80 -13.60 -10.06 -4.96
CA GLY A 80 -12.92 -11.34 -5.16
C GLY A 80 -13.81 -12.55 -4.90
N GLY A 81 -14.65 -12.48 -3.86
CA GLY A 81 -15.68 -13.49 -3.59
C GLY A 81 -16.75 -13.54 -4.69
N ALA A 82 -17.29 -12.39 -5.10
CA ALA A 82 -18.28 -12.33 -6.18
C ALA A 82 -17.73 -12.83 -7.52
N PHE A 83 -16.44 -12.62 -7.75
CA PHE A 83 -15.71 -13.16 -8.90
C PHE A 83 -15.62 -14.69 -8.87
N ALA A 84 -15.37 -15.28 -7.71
CA ALA A 84 -15.46 -16.73 -7.53
C ALA A 84 -16.89 -17.24 -7.70
N ASP A 85 -17.89 -16.54 -7.15
CA ASP A 85 -19.31 -16.91 -7.28
C ASP A 85 -19.74 -17.03 -8.74
N GLU A 86 -19.27 -16.13 -9.61
CA GLU A 86 -19.58 -16.17 -11.03
C GLU A 86 -19.01 -17.42 -11.71
N GLN A 87 -17.79 -17.81 -11.36
CA GLN A 87 -17.18 -19.03 -11.88
C GLN A 87 -17.94 -20.26 -11.38
N ILE A 88 -18.30 -20.31 -10.10
CA ILE A 88 -19.10 -21.39 -9.49
C ILE A 88 -20.45 -21.55 -10.21
N ARG A 89 -21.14 -20.45 -10.54
CA ARG A 89 -22.40 -20.51 -11.31
C ARG A 89 -22.23 -21.13 -12.69
N GLN A 90 -21.10 -20.86 -13.36
CA GLN A 90 -20.81 -21.44 -14.68
C GLN A 90 -20.62 -22.97 -14.62
N LEU A 91 -20.31 -23.51 -13.44
CA LEU A 91 -20.25 -24.96 -13.19
C LEU A 91 -21.64 -25.58 -12.94
N GLY A 92 -22.69 -24.77 -12.87
CA GLY A 92 -24.03 -25.20 -12.48
C GLY A 92 -24.18 -25.42 -10.97
N GLU A 93 -23.19 -25.02 -10.16
CA GLU A 93 -23.26 -25.13 -8.70
C GLU A 93 -24.01 -23.97 -8.05
N LYS A 94 -24.61 -24.25 -6.89
CA LYS A 94 -25.30 -23.22 -6.10
C LYS A 94 -24.29 -22.47 -5.23
N VAL A 95 -24.15 -21.18 -5.48
CA VAL A 95 -23.32 -20.27 -4.67
C VAL A 95 -23.75 -20.28 -3.21
N LEU A 96 -22.78 -20.45 -2.30
CA LEU A 96 -23.01 -20.32 -0.86
C LEU A 96 -23.22 -18.86 -0.49
N THR A 97 -24.29 -18.57 0.22
CA THR A 97 -24.59 -17.22 0.73
C THR A 97 -24.06 -17.09 2.15
N GLY A 98 -23.15 -16.14 2.36
CA GLY A 98 -22.66 -15.84 3.70
C GLY A 98 -21.35 -15.06 3.69
N PHE A 99 -21.17 -14.24 4.73
CA PHE A 99 -19.91 -13.60 5.08
C PHE A 99 -19.54 -14.05 6.49
N GLY A 100 -19.08 -15.29 6.58
CA GLY A 100 -18.78 -15.96 7.85
C GLY A 100 -17.56 -15.41 8.57
N ALA A 101 -17.28 -15.94 9.76
CA ALA A 101 -16.18 -15.49 10.62
C ALA A 101 -14.81 -15.52 9.92
N ILE A 102 -14.57 -16.50 9.04
CA ILE A 102 -13.32 -16.60 8.27
C ILE A 102 -13.12 -15.38 7.36
N HIS A 103 -14.18 -14.94 6.66
CA HIS A 103 -14.11 -13.76 5.80
C HIS A 103 -13.90 -12.47 6.61
N GLN A 104 -14.57 -12.35 7.76
CA GLN A 104 -14.40 -11.20 8.67
C GLN A 104 -12.96 -11.12 9.19
N GLN A 105 -12.40 -12.24 9.64
CA GLN A 105 -11.02 -12.33 10.12
C GLN A 105 -10.01 -12.01 9.00
N ALA A 106 -10.20 -12.57 7.81
CA ALA A 106 -9.33 -12.30 6.67
C ALA A 106 -9.32 -10.82 6.29
N VAL A 107 -10.50 -10.19 6.20
CA VAL A 107 -10.63 -8.76 5.92
C VAL A 107 -9.96 -7.91 6.99
N GLN A 108 -10.16 -8.24 8.27
CA GLN A 108 -9.53 -7.51 9.37
C GLN A 108 -8.01 -7.57 9.28
N VAL A 109 -7.44 -8.76 9.09
CA VAL A 109 -5.98 -8.95 8.95
C VAL A 109 -5.42 -8.19 7.74
N LEU A 110 -6.11 -8.24 6.60
CA LEU A 110 -5.69 -7.52 5.40
C LEU A 110 -5.73 -6.00 5.60
N ALA A 111 -6.79 -5.48 6.23
CA ALA A 111 -6.95 -4.07 6.52
C ALA A 111 -5.90 -3.57 7.52
N ASP A 112 -5.64 -4.34 8.58
CA ASP A 112 -4.62 -4.02 9.58
C ASP A 112 -3.20 -4.03 8.98
N ASN A 113 -2.90 -5.02 8.13
CA ASN A 113 -1.60 -5.08 7.44
C ASN A 113 -1.41 -3.90 6.49
N ALA A 114 -2.43 -3.54 5.71
CA ALA A 114 -2.38 -2.37 4.83
C ALA A 114 -2.20 -1.08 5.64
N PHE A 115 -2.95 -0.92 6.73
CA PHE A 115 -2.86 0.23 7.60
C PHE A 115 -1.49 0.35 8.27
N GLN A 116 -0.92 -0.75 8.76
CA GLN A 116 0.41 -0.75 9.38
C GLN A 116 1.50 -0.31 8.39
N ARG A 117 1.42 -0.77 7.13
CA ARG A 117 2.35 -0.34 6.06
C ARG A 117 2.28 1.18 5.83
N LEU A 118 1.08 1.77 5.86
CA LEU A 118 0.86 3.20 5.71
C LEU A 118 1.30 4.00 6.95
N GLN A 119 1.04 3.47 8.14
CA GLN A 119 1.44 4.07 9.42
C GLN A 119 2.97 4.15 9.56
N ASP A 120 3.70 3.13 9.10
CA ASP A 120 5.16 3.13 9.10
C ASP A 120 5.73 4.38 8.39
N VAL A 121 5.11 4.80 7.27
CA VAL A 121 5.50 6.01 6.54
C VAL A 121 5.23 7.26 7.36
N VAL A 122 4.01 7.40 7.90
CA VAL A 122 3.62 8.56 8.73
C VAL A 122 4.59 8.74 9.90
N GLN A 123 4.98 7.64 10.55
CA GLN A 123 5.94 7.67 11.66
C GLN A 123 7.35 8.06 11.22
N VAL A 124 7.83 7.60 10.06
CA VAL A 124 9.15 7.99 9.54
C VAL A 124 9.19 9.50 9.28
N ILE A 125 8.15 10.03 8.65
CA ILE A 125 8.05 11.46 8.32
C ILE A 125 7.93 12.30 9.60
N GLY A 126 7.09 11.88 10.55
CA GLY A 126 6.96 12.56 11.84
C GLY A 126 8.27 12.60 12.64
N ARG A 127 9.06 11.52 12.62
CA ARG A 127 10.39 11.53 13.25
C ARG A 127 11.34 12.52 12.59
N ARG A 128 11.37 12.55 11.25
CA ARG A 128 12.22 13.46 10.46
C ARG A 128 11.86 14.92 10.70
N GLU A 129 10.57 15.25 10.70
CA GLU A 129 10.11 16.61 11.04
C GLU A 129 10.52 16.99 12.46
N ALA A 130 10.29 16.12 13.44
CA ALA A 130 10.60 16.41 14.82
C ALA A 130 12.11 16.63 15.05
N ASP A 131 12.98 15.95 14.28
CA ASP A 131 14.42 16.19 14.26
C ASP A 131 14.78 17.58 13.71
N ILE A 132 14.14 18.01 12.61
CA ILE A 132 14.32 19.35 12.06
C ILE A 132 13.89 20.40 13.09
N TYR A 133 12.70 20.26 13.66
CA TYR A 133 12.18 21.18 14.68
C TYR A 133 13.13 21.30 15.88
N ARG A 134 13.55 20.18 16.46
CA ARG A 134 14.49 20.17 17.60
C ARG A 134 15.81 20.84 17.28
N THR A 135 16.39 20.54 16.11
CA THR A 135 17.67 21.10 15.71
C THR A 135 17.57 22.62 15.54
N MET A 136 16.56 23.08 14.81
CA MET A 136 16.36 24.51 14.57
C MET A 136 16.05 25.27 15.86
N ALA A 137 15.22 24.72 16.75
CA ALA A 137 14.90 25.33 18.04
C ALA A 137 16.13 25.44 18.96
N LEU A 138 17.03 24.46 18.95
CA LEU A 138 18.28 24.53 19.71
C LEU A 138 19.22 25.61 19.18
N GLU A 139 19.36 25.72 17.85
CA GLU A 139 20.15 26.80 17.23
C GLU A 139 19.57 28.19 17.57
N SER A 140 18.24 28.32 17.63
CA SER A 140 17.58 29.56 18.06
C SER A 140 17.95 30.00 19.48
N ILE A 141 18.16 29.06 20.40
CA ILE A 141 18.46 29.34 21.83
C ILE A 141 19.92 29.75 22.05
N ARG A 142 20.87 29.28 21.21
CA ARG A 142 22.32 29.52 21.38
C ARG A 142 22.76 30.97 21.04
N GLY A 143 21.82 31.88 20.83
CA GLY A 143 22.03 33.22 20.30
C GLY A 143 22.80 34.20 21.19
N SER A 144 24.11 34.30 20.97
CA SER A 144 24.84 35.56 21.15
C SER A 144 25.80 35.75 19.96
N VAL A 145 25.40 36.63 19.03
CA VAL A 145 26.13 37.15 17.83
C VAL A 145 26.67 36.13 16.81
N ALA A 146 27.29 35.01 17.23
CA ALA A 146 27.73 33.92 16.36
C ALA A 146 26.60 32.94 15.95
N GLY A 147 25.45 32.95 16.65
CA GLY A 147 24.37 31.97 16.46
C GLY A 147 23.42 32.21 15.27
N TYR A 148 23.41 33.41 14.68
CA TYR A 148 22.57 33.67 13.51
C TYR A 148 23.12 32.98 12.26
N GLN A 149 24.45 32.94 12.12
CA GLN A 149 25.11 32.25 11.02
C GLN A 149 24.95 30.72 11.15
N THR A 150 25.02 30.17 12.36
CA THR A 150 24.79 28.73 12.58
C THR A 150 23.35 28.30 12.28
N TRP A 151 22.36 29.16 12.56
CA TRP A 151 20.98 28.95 12.17
C TRP A 151 20.82 28.95 10.63
N GLN A 152 21.42 29.93 9.94
CA GLN A 152 21.36 30.02 8.48
C GLN A 152 22.02 28.81 7.81
N ASP A 153 23.17 28.37 8.33
CA ASP A 153 23.86 27.18 7.85
C ASP A 153 23.02 25.92 8.10
N ALA A 154 22.39 25.79 9.27
CA ALA A 154 21.49 24.67 9.56
C ALA A 154 20.27 24.66 8.63
N ALA A 155 19.61 25.81 8.45
CA ALA A 155 18.48 25.96 7.54
C ALA A 155 18.88 25.67 6.09
N ALA A 156 20.06 26.13 5.65
CA ALA A 156 20.60 25.83 4.32
C ALA A 156 20.84 24.33 4.12
N ARG A 157 21.48 23.65 5.07
CA ARG A 157 21.69 22.20 5.02
C ARG A 157 20.38 21.41 4.96
N PHE A 158 19.38 21.80 5.75
CA PHE A 158 18.07 21.15 5.68
C PHE A 158 17.40 21.40 4.33
N ARG A 159 17.38 22.64 3.82
CA ARG A 159 16.82 22.93 2.49
C ARG A 159 17.52 22.16 1.37
N GLU A 160 18.84 22.03 1.43
CA GLU A 160 19.62 21.22 0.48
C GLU A 160 19.24 19.74 0.59
N SER A 161 19.19 19.18 1.80
CA SER A 161 18.73 17.80 2.02
C SER A 161 17.29 17.56 1.54
N LEU A 162 16.41 18.55 1.70
CA LEU A 162 15.03 18.54 1.23
C LEU A 162 14.95 18.61 -0.31
N ALA A 163 15.85 19.37 -0.95
CA ALA A 163 15.95 19.51 -2.40
C ALA A 163 16.61 18.30 -3.08
N GLU A 164 17.63 17.69 -2.47
CA GLU A 164 18.37 16.55 -3.04
C GLU A 164 17.60 15.23 -2.97
N ARG A 165 16.96 14.94 -1.83
CA ARG A 165 16.37 13.62 -1.56
C ARG A 165 14.85 13.61 -1.63
N GLY A 166 14.24 14.76 -1.90
CA GLY A 166 12.83 14.99 -1.60
C GLY A 166 12.57 15.00 -0.09
N ILE A 167 11.53 15.72 0.31
CA ILE A 167 11.14 15.91 1.71
C ILE A 167 10.49 14.66 2.29
N THR A 168 9.88 13.85 1.44
CA THR A 168 9.25 12.58 1.81
C THR A 168 10.08 11.37 1.44
N GLY A 169 11.30 11.58 0.93
CA GLY A 169 12.27 10.53 0.67
C GLY A 169 12.50 9.70 1.93
N PHE A 170 12.07 8.44 1.93
CA PHE A 170 12.41 7.49 2.99
C PHE A 170 12.87 6.17 2.41
N VAL A 171 13.63 5.44 3.23
CA VAL A 171 14.07 4.10 2.91
C VAL A 171 13.14 3.12 3.61
N ASP A 172 12.50 2.23 2.85
CA ASP A 172 11.66 1.18 3.43
C ASP A 172 12.51 0.08 4.09
N LYS A 173 11.86 -0.87 4.76
CA LYS A 173 12.53 -2.01 5.41
C LYS A 173 13.32 -2.90 4.43
N SER A 174 13.07 -2.79 3.13
CA SER A 174 13.75 -3.52 2.04
C SER A 174 14.85 -2.69 1.37
N ASN A 175 15.29 -1.59 1.97
CA ASN A 175 16.32 -0.69 1.47
C ASN A 175 15.99 -0.04 0.12
N ARG A 176 14.70 0.21 -0.15
CA ARG A 176 14.27 0.97 -1.34
C ARG A 176 13.93 2.40 -0.97
N GLU A 177 14.31 3.32 -1.84
CA GLU A 177 13.97 4.74 -1.72
C GLU A 177 12.58 5.02 -2.28
N TRP A 178 11.78 5.77 -1.52
CA TRP A 178 10.41 6.12 -1.86
C TRP A 178 10.11 7.57 -1.54
N ASN A 179 9.20 8.17 -2.31
CA ASN A 179 8.42 9.30 -1.82
C ASN A 179 7.08 8.78 -1.26
N MET A 180 6.41 9.60 -0.46
CA MET A 180 5.15 9.23 0.21
C MET A 180 4.07 8.76 -0.76
N SER A 181 3.84 9.51 -1.84
CA SER A 181 2.77 9.23 -2.80
C SER A 181 3.00 7.93 -3.58
N THR A 182 4.22 7.67 -4.06
CA THR A 182 4.57 6.43 -4.78
C THR A 182 4.53 5.20 -3.88
N TYR A 183 4.92 5.33 -2.62
CA TYR A 183 4.78 4.23 -1.67
C TYR A 183 3.31 3.95 -1.34
N ALA A 184 2.49 4.99 -1.13
CA ALA A 184 1.07 4.83 -0.89
C ALA A 184 0.35 4.16 -2.08
N ASP A 185 0.69 4.56 -3.32
CA ASP A 185 0.20 3.88 -4.54
C ASP A 185 0.59 2.39 -4.54
N MET A 186 1.87 2.08 -4.27
CA MET A 186 2.33 0.70 -4.18
C MET A 186 1.59 -0.12 -3.12
N VAL A 187 1.42 0.44 -1.91
CA VAL A 187 0.69 -0.24 -0.81
C VAL A 187 -0.77 -0.46 -1.21
N ALA A 188 -1.42 0.55 -1.81
CA ALA A 188 -2.81 0.43 -2.20
C ALA A 188 -3.01 -0.63 -3.30
N ARG A 189 -2.18 -0.61 -4.35
CA ARG A 189 -2.20 -1.62 -5.43
C ARG A 189 -1.98 -3.02 -4.90
N THR A 190 -0.96 -3.18 -4.07
CA THR A 190 -0.59 -4.49 -3.51
C THR A 190 -1.67 -5.01 -2.58
N SER A 191 -2.17 -4.19 -1.65
CA SER A 191 -3.14 -4.62 -0.64
C SER A 191 -4.53 -4.89 -1.25
N THR A 192 -4.93 -4.12 -2.26
CA THR A 192 -6.20 -4.39 -3.00
C THR A 192 -6.09 -5.69 -3.80
N MET A 193 -4.99 -5.92 -4.51
CA MET A 193 -4.73 -7.20 -5.20
C MET A 193 -4.73 -8.38 -4.22
N GLU A 194 -3.99 -8.30 -3.11
CA GLU A 194 -3.95 -9.33 -2.05
C GLU A 194 -5.37 -9.62 -1.53
N SER A 195 -6.17 -8.58 -1.32
CA SER A 195 -7.54 -8.69 -0.82
C SER A 195 -8.47 -9.38 -1.81
N HIS A 196 -8.37 -9.01 -3.09
CA HIS A 196 -9.15 -9.66 -4.14
C HIS A 196 -8.83 -11.15 -4.20
N LEU A 197 -7.54 -11.49 -4.25
CA LEU A 197 -7.10 -12.89 -4.34
C LEU A 197 -7.53 -13.70 -3.12
N GLN A 198 -7.40 -13.15 -1.92
CA GLN A 198 -7.82 -13.85 -0.71
C GLN A 198 -9.34 -14.06 -0.68
N GLY A 199 -10.12 -13.08 -1.12
CA GLY A 199 -11.58 -13.20 -1.26
C GLY A 199 -11.97 -14.29 -2.26
N THR A 200 -11.30 -14.34 -3.41
CA THR A 200 -11.47 -15.40 -4.41
C THR A 200 -11.09 -16.76 -3.85
N ALA A 201 -9.90 -16.91 -3.27
CA ALA A 201 -9.42 -18.17 -2.70
C ALA A 201 -10.37 -18.71 -1.62
N ASN A 202 -10.75 -17.89 -0.65
CA ASN A 202 -11.64 -18.32 0.43
C ASN A 202 -12.98 -18.80 -0.13
N ARG A 203 -13.58 -18.06 -1.08
CA ARG A 203 -14.84 -18.47 -1.68
C ARG A 203 -14.72 -19.77 -2.49
N LEU A 204 -13.65 -19.96 -3.26
CA LEU A 204 -13.43 -21.21 -4.00
C LEU A 204 -13.28 -22.40 -3.04
N LEU A 205 -12.54 -22.22 -1.95
CA LEU A 205 -12.33 -23.27 -0.94
C LEU A 205 -13.62 -23.64 -0.19
N GLU A 206 -14.53 -22.69 0.04
CA GLU A 206 -15.87 -23.00 0.59
C GLU A 206 -16.66 -23.95 -0.31
N HIS A 207 -16.36 -23.95 -1.61
CA HIS A 207 -16.93 -24.85 -2.61
C HIS A 207 -16.08 -26.11 -2.85
N GLY A 208 -15.02 -26.32 -2.07
CA GLY A 208 -14.11 -27.46 -2.26
C GLY A 208 -13.24 -27.37 -3.51
N LEU A 209 -13.20 -26.21 -4.18
CA LEU A 209 -12.38 -25.97 -5.35
C LEU A 209 -10.97 -25.57 -4.90
N ASP A 210 -10.01 -26.48 -5.08
CA ASP A 210 -8.62 -26.27 -4.64
C ASP A 210 -7.68 -25.86 -5.77
N LEU A 211 -8.02 -26.10 -7.03
CA LEU A 211 -7.17 -25.76 -8.17
C LEU A 211 -7.55 -24.41 -8.76
N VAL A 212 -6.53 -23.58 -9.00
CA VAL A 212 -6.69 -22.30 -9.68
C VAL A 212 -5.66 -22.13 -10.78
N GLN A 213 -6.05 -21.50 -11.89
CA GLN A 213 -5.14 -21.14 -12.97
C GLN A 213 -4.72 -19.68 -12.83
N ILE A 214 -3.41 -19.45 -12.88
CA ILE A 214 -2.83 -18.11 -12.81
C ILE A 214 -3.02 -17.41 -14.16
N SER A 215 -3.48 -16.17 -14.11
CA SER A 215 -3.68 -15.32 -15.29
C SER A 215 -2.40 -15.14 -16.11
N THR A 216 -2.58 -14.82 -17.39
CA THR A 216 -1.48 -14.51 -18.32
C THR A 216 -1.57 -13.04 -18.75
N HIS A 217 -0.42 -12.38 -18.85
CA HIS A 217 -0.21 -11.01 -19.28
C HIS A 217 0.81 -10.97 -20.43
N SER A 218 0.75 -9.92 -21.24
CA SER A 218 1.63 -9.77 -22.41
C SER A 218 3.10 -9.46 -22.06
N ASP A 219 3.34 -8.93 -20.86
CA ASP A 219 4.66 -8.47 -20.42
C ASP A 219 4.83 -8.79 -18.92
N PRO A 220 5.04 -10.06 -18.57
CA PRO A 220 5.31 -10.48 -17.20
C PRO A 220 6.69 -10.01 -16.75
N CYS A 221 6.87 -9.78 -15.45
CA CYS A 221 8.22 -9.68 -14.90
C CYS A 221 8.84 -11.08 -14.72
N GLU A 222 10.17 -11.14 -14.55
CA GLU A 222 10.94 -12.37 -14.37
C GLU A 222 10.43 -13.26 -13.21
N LYS A 223 9.86 -12.65 -12.16
CA LYS A 223 9.32 -13.40 -11.01
C LYS A 223 7.98 -14.08 -11.31
N CYS A 224 7.17 -13.45 -12.17
CA CYS A 224 5.82 -13.92 -12.47
C CYS A 224 5.79 -14.80 -13.72
N GLU A 225 6.71 -14.59 -14.67
CA GLU A 225 6.77 -15.31 -15.94
C GLU A 225 6.70 -16.84 -15.79
N PRO A 226 7.43 -17.50 -14.87
CA PRO A 226 7.38 -18.95 -14.71
C PRO A 226 6.01 -19.49 -14.28
N TRP A 227 5.18 -18.64 -13.68
CA TRP A 227 3.90 -19.01 -13.07
C TRP A 227 2.70 -18.71 -13.96
N GLN A 228 2.87 -18.00 -15.06
CA GLN A 228 1.76 -17.65 -15.95
C GLN A 228 1.11 -18.90 -16.55
N GLY A 229 -0.23 -18.96 -16.47
CA GLY A 229 -1.01 -20.09 -17.00
C GLY A 229 -0.85 -21.40 -16.23
N GLN A 230 0.06 -21.46 -15.25
CA GLN A 230 0.21 -22.62 -14.37
C GLN A 230 -1.05 -22.82 -13.54
N VAL A 231 -1.37 -24.09 -13.30
CA VAL A 231 -2.41 -24.50 -12.36
C VAL A 231 -1.75 -24.80 -11.03
N VAL A 232 -2.24 -24.17 -9.96
CA VAL A 232 -1.71 -24.33 -8.61
C VAL A 232 -2.80 -24.78 -7.64
N SER A 233 -2.41 -25.57 -6.65
CA SER A 233 -3.27 -25.95 -5.52
C SER A 233 -3.25 -24.87 -4.43
N LEU A 234 -4.43 -24.33 -4.08
CA LEU A 234 -4.62 -23.31 -3.05
C LEU A 234 -4.16 -23.80 -1.67
N THR A 235 -4.47 -25.04 -1.33
CA THR A 235 -4.15 -25.63 -0.01
C THR A 235 -2.90 -26.51 -0.02
N GLY A 236 -2.38 -26.86 -1.19
CA GLY A 236 -1.31 -27.86 -1.38
C GLY A 236 -1.77 -29.31 -1.19
N LYS A 237 -3.09 -29.57 -1.12
CA LYS A 237 -3.63 -30.91 -0.88
C LYS A 237 -3.91 -31.69 -2.16
N THR A 238 -4.02 -31.02 -3.30
CA THR A 238 -4.21 -31.69 -4.59
C THR A 238 -2.85 -32.15 -5.12
N PRO A 239 -2.60 -33.47 -5.25
CA PRO A 239 -1.32 -34.01 -5.68
C PRO A 239 -1.02 -33.63 -7.13
N ASP A 240 0.25 -33.69 -7.52
CA ASP A 240 0.76 -33.43 -8.88
C ASP A 240 0.67 -31.97 -9.36
N TYR A 241 0.19 -31.05 -8.53
CA TYR A 241 0.21 -29.61 -8.80
C TYR A 241 1.16 -28.86 -7.86
N PRO A 242 1.88 -27.85 -8.36
CA PRO A 242 2.60 -26.92 -7.49
C PRO A 242 1.62 -26.19 -6.56
N THR A 243 2.11 -25.76 -5.41
CA THR A 243 1.28 -25.12 -4.39
C THR A 243 1.27 -23.61 -4.52
N MET A 244 0.18 -23.01 -4.04
CA MET A 244 0.04 -21.56 -3.86
C MET A 244 1.15 -20.97 -2.98
N ALA A 245 1.65 -21.74 -2.01
CA ALA A 245 2.77 -21.36 -1.16
C ALA A 245 4.08 -21.31 -1.94
N GLU A 246 4.40 -22.35 -2.72
CA GLU A 246 5.58 -22.40 -3.58
C GLU A 246 5.60 -21.24 -4.58
N ALA A 247 4.44 -20.90 -5.16
CA ALA A 247 4.32 -19.76 -6.07
C ALA A 247 4.66 -18.43 -5.40
N LYS A 248 4.13 -18.20 -4.19
CA LYS A 248 4.42 -17.01 -3.38
C LYS A 248 5.89 -16.94 -2.97
N ASP A 249 6.45 -18.06 -2.53
CA ASP A 249 7.86 -18.15 -2.10
C ASP A 249 8.83 -17.90 -3.27
N ALA A 250 8.44 -18.30 -4.49
CA ALA A 250 9.18 -17.99 -5.72
C ALA A 250 9.02 -16.51 -6.18
N GLY A 251 8.18 -15.71 -5.52
CA GLY A 251 8.03 -14.28 -5.76
C GLY A 251 6.80 -13.87 -6.56
N LEU A 252 5.84 -14.77 -6.79
CA LEU A 252 4.54 -14.42 -7.36
C LEU A 252 3.77 -13.50 -6.40
N TRP A 253 3.03 -12.54 -6.96
CA TRP A 253 2.33 -11.46 -6.23
C TRP A 253 3.25 -10.56 -5.39
N HIS A 254 4.45 -10.30 -5.89
CA HIS A 254 5.30 -9.22 -5.38
C HIS A 254 4.59 -7.84 -5.45
N PRO A 255 5.15 -6.79 -4.79
CA PRO A 255 4.58 -5.45 -4.86
C PRO A 255 4.31 -4.98 -6.29
N ASN A 256 3.16 -4.34 -6.51
CA ASN A 256 2.65 -3.92 -7.83
C ASN A 256 2.34 -5.04 -8.85
N CYS A 257 2.34 -6.31 -8.45
CA CYS A 257 1.91 -7.39 -9.33
C CYS A 257 0.43 -7.23 -9.74
N ARG A 258 0.12 -7.51 -11.01
CA ARG A 258 -1.22 -7.45 -11.59
C ARG A 258 -1.84 -8.82 -11.88
N HIS A 259 -1.13 -9.89 -11.56
CA HIS A 259 -1.62 -11.25 -11.77
C HIS A 259 -2.78 -11.54 -10.83
N SER A 260 -3.83 -12.13 -11.37
CA SER A 260 -4.92 -12.77 -10.64
C SER A 260 -4.94 -14.27 -10.92
N PHE A 261 -5.90 -14.98 -10.33
CA PHE A 261 -6.21 -16.37 -10.67
C PHE A 261 -7.72 -16.60 -10.70
N GLY A 262 -8.14 -17.63 -11.43
CA GLY A 262 -9.52 -18.13 -11.47
C GLY A 262 -9.57 -19.61 -11.13
N ALA A 263 -10.76 -20.14 -10.86
CA ALA A 263 -10.97 -21.57 -10.66
C ALA A 263 -10.48 -22.35 -11.88
N TYR A 264 -9.74 -23.44 -11.64
CA TYR A 264 -9.38 -24.40 -12.66
C TYR A 264 -10.08 -25.71 -12.39
N ILE A 265 -10.78 -26.21 -13.41
CA ILE A 265 -11.51 -27.48 -13.35
C ILE A 265 -11.05 -28.33 -14.52
N PRO A 266 -10.34 -29.45 -14.27
CA PRO A 266 -9.80 -30.30 -15.32
C PRO A 266 -10.83 -30.79 -16.33
N GLU A 267 -12.08 -30.97 -15.92
CA GLU A 267 -13.15 -31.49 -16.78
C GLU A 267 -13.73 -30.46 -17.75
N LEU A 268 -13.40 -29.18 -17.58
CA LEU A 268 -13.97 -28.06 -18.34
C LEU A 268 -12.93 -27.25 -19.13
N ASN A 269 -11.64 -27.57 -19.02
CA ASN A 269 -10.52 -26.85 -19.64
C ASN A 269 -9.61 -27.79 -20.42
#